data_AF-A0A1R3L7Q2-F1
#
_entry.id   AF-A0A1R3L7Q2-F1
#
_cell.length_a   1.000
_cell.length_b   1.000
_cell.length_c   1.000
_cell.angle_alpha   90.00
_cell.angle_beta   90.00
_cell.angle_gamma   90.00
#
_symmetry.space_group_name_H-M   'P 1'
#
loop_
_entity.id
_entity.type
_entity.pdbx_description
1 polymer ?
#
loop_
_entity_poly.entity_id
_entity_poly.type
_entity_poly.pdbx_seq_one_letter_code
_entity_poly.pdbx_strand_id
1 'polypeptide(L)'
;MKVNHLQLEELLEKIEGDHNELRSGVDLAAAAEEKETHSFEFDPALVENVKQRCLPNALNYPMLEEYDFRNDTVNPDWSIELKPQARPRPYQEKCLSKMFRNGIYYTP
;
A
#
# COMPACT_ATOMS: atom_id res chain seq x y z
N MET A 1 -33.17 5.59 -6.44
CA MET A 1 -32.24 6.26 -5.50
C MET A 1 -31.01 6.68 -6.28
N LYS A 2 -30.91 7.96 -6.67
CA LYS A 2 -29.68 8.50 -7.27
C LYS A 2 -28.86 9.08 -6.13
N VAL A 3 -27.80 8.39 -5.72
CA VAL A 3 -26.80 8.98 -4.82
C VAL A 3 -26.17 10.13 -5.61
N ASN A 4 -26.18 11.33 -5.03
CA ASN A 4 -25.74 12.54 -5.72
C ASN A 4 -24.20 12.53 -5.77
N HIS A 5 -23.62 12.79 -6.93
CA HIS A 5 -22.16 12.77 -7.16
C HIS A 5 -21.39 13.60 -6.10
N LEU A 6 -21.97 14.72 -5.73
CA LEU A 6 -21.46 15.65 -4.72
C LEU A 6 -21.33 15.02 -3.32
N GLN A 7 -22.21 14.08 -2.96
CA GLN A 7 -22.17 13.41 -1.66
C GLN A 7 -21.09 12.31 -1.59
N LEU A 8 -20.73 11.72 -2.74
CA LEU A 8 -19.64 10.75 -2.81
C LEU A 8 -18.27 11.42 -2.70
N GLU A 9 -18.11 12.60 -3.30
CA GLU A 9 -16.86 13.38 -3.22
C GLU A 9 -16.61 13.87 -1.79
N GLU A 10 -17.64 14.37 -1.10
CA GLU A 10 -17.53 14.82 0.29
C GLU A 10 -17.20 13.67 1.27
N LEU A 11 -17.76 12.48 1.04
CA LEU A 11 -17.44 11.30 1.83
C LEU A 11 -16.01 10.81 1.58
N LEU A 12 -15.54 10.85 0.33
CA LEU A 12 -14.17 10.48 -0.02
C LEU A 12 -13.16 11.45 0.59
N GLU A 13 -13.45 12.75 0.60
CA GLU A 13 -12.58 13.78 1.19
C GLU A 13 -12.48 13.63 2.72
N LYS A 14 -13.60 13.33 3.39
CA LYS A 14 -13.61 13.04 4.84
C LYS A 14 -12.79 11.79 5.19
N ILE A 15 -12.89 10.72 4.40
CA ILE A 15 -12.11 9.49 4.60
C ILE A 15 -10.61 9.74 4.37
N GLU A 16 -10.26 10.63 3.43
CA GLU A 16 -8.86 10.98 3.16
C GLU A 16 -8.24 11.87 4.25
N GLY A 17 -9.03 12.80 4.82
CA GLY A 17 -8.59 13.64 5.93
C GLY A 17 -8.27 12.84 7.19
N ASP A 18 -9.18 11.94 7.59
CA ASP A 18 -9.08 11.13 8.82
C ASP A 18 -7.86 10.18 8.78
N HIS A 19 -7.61 9.55 7.63
CA HIS A 19 -6.44 8.69 7.44
C HIS A 19 -5.11 9.45 7.46
N ASN A 20 -5.09 10.74 7.10
CA ASN A 20 -3.85 11.52 7.02
C ASN A 20 -3.41 12.05 8.40
N GLU A 21 -4.36 12.40 9.27
CA GLU A 21 -4.07 12.83 10.65
C GLU A 21 -3.50 11.69 11.50
N LEU A 22 -4.06 10.48 11.37
CA LEU A 22 -3.54 9.30 12.07
C LEU A 22 -2.12 8.93 11.60
N ARG A 23 -1.81 9.14 10.31
CA ARG A 23 -0.52 8.79 9.68
C ARG A 23 0.61 9.73 10.09
N SER A 24 0.33 11.03 10.19
CA SER A 24 1.28 12.04 10.69
C SER A 24 1.83 11.67 12.08
N GLY A 25 0.98 11.14 12.96
CA GLY A 25 1.38 10.73 14.31
C GLY A 25 2.33 9.51 14.34
N VAL A 26 2.17 8.54 13.44
CA VAL A 26 3.02 7.33 13.38
C VAL A 26 4.35 7.59 12.65
N ASP A 27 4.34 8.42 11.60
CA ASP A 27 5.55 8.76 10.83
C ASP A 27 6.58 9.53 11.70
N LEU A 28 6.10 10.42 12.60
CA LEU A 28 6.93 11.18 13.54
C LEU A 28 7.53 10.30 14.66
N ALA A 29 6.84 9.23 15.06
CA ALA A 29 7.32 8.31 16.10
C ALA A 29 8.32 7.27 15.56
N ALA A 30 8.27 6.94 14.27
CA ALA A 30 9.12 5.92 13.66
C ALA A 30 10.56 6.37 13.37
N ALA A 31 10.85 7.68 13.36
CA ALA A 31 12.16 8.23 13.02
C ALA A 31 13.23 8.13 14.14
N ALA A 32 12.87 7.64 15.33
CA ALA A 32 13.72 7.71 16.52
C ALA A 32 14.17 6.34 17.11
N GLU A 33 13.85 5.21 16.45
CA GLU A 33 14.15 3.87 16.97
C GLU A 33 14.98 3.07 15.94
N GLU A 34 16.20 2.67 16.31
CA GLU A 34 16.97 1.67 15.55
C GLU A 34 16.24 0.32 15.67
N LYS A 35 15.47 -0.06 14.65
CA LYS A 35 14.71 -1.31 14.62
C LYS A 35 15.62 -2.47 14.23
N GLU A 36 15.90 -3.34 15.20
CA GLU A 36 16.49 -4.65 14.94
C GLU A 36 15.54 -5.49 14.08
N THR A 37 16.00 -5.90 12.89
CA THR A 37 15.19 -6.63 11.93
C THR A 37 15.54 -8.12 11.97
N HIS A 38 14.56 -8.96 12.30
CA HIS A 38 14.70 -10.42 12.26
C HIS A 38 13.98 -10.98 11.03
N SER A 39 14.65 -11.85 10.28
CA SER A 39 14.06 -12.56 9.14
C SER A 39 14.45 -14.04 9.18
N PHE A 40 13.54 -14.90 8.73
CA PHE A 40 13.75 -16.34 8.59
C PHE A 40 12.88 -16.87 7.44
N GLU A 41 13.33 -17.93 6.79
CA GLU A 41 12.56 -18.64 5.77
C GLU A 41 11.62 -19.65 6.43
N PHE A 42 10.45 -19.86 5.83
CA PHE A 42 9.48 -20.84 6.32
C PHE A 42 8.85 -21.60 5.15
N ASP A 43 8.31 -22.79 5.44
CA ASP A 43 7.71 -23.67 4.43
C ASP A 43 6.54 -22.96 3.71
N PRO A 44 6.57 -22.86 2.36
CA PRO A 44 5.49 -22.28 1.57
C PRO A 44 4.11 -22.90 1.85
N ALA A 45 4.05 -24.18 2.23
CA ALA A 45 2.81 -24.86 2.57
C ALA A 45 2.12 -24.28 3.84
N LEU A 46 2.88 -23.58 4.69
CA LEU A 46 2.40 -23.02 5.95
C LEU A 46 2.02 -21.53 5.87
N VAL A 47 2.24 -20.86 4.73
CA VAL A 47 1.95 -19.43 4.53
C VAL A 47 0.55 -19.06 4.99
N GLU A 48 -0.46 -19.82 4.57
CA GLU A 48 -1.85 -19.52 4.90
C GLU A 48 -2.11 -19.67 6.41
N ASN A 49 -1.51 -20.67 7.06
CA ASN A 49 -1.65 -20.86 8.49
C ASN A 49 -1.05 -19.68 9.28
N VAL A 50 0.14 -19.23 8.88
CA VAL A 50 0.80 -18.06 9.48
C VAL A 50 -0.07 -16.81 9.33
N LYS A 51 -0.59 -16.55 8.13
CA LYS A 51 -1.50 -15.41 7.86
C LYS A 51 -2.74 -15.45 8.76
N GLN A 52 -3.37 -16.61 8.90
CA GLN A 52 -4.55 -16.75 9.78
C GLN A 52 -4.23 -16.45 11.24
N ARG A 53 -3.05 -16.85 11.74
CA ARG A 53 -2.64 -16.57 13.13
C ARG A 53 -2.31 -15.10 13.38
N CYS A 54 -1.90 -14.37 12.36
CA CYS A 54 -1.63 -12.93 12.42
C CYS A 54 -2.91 -12.07 12.48
N LEU A 55 -4.08 -12.65 12.20
CA LEU A 55 -5.36 -11.94 12.27
C LEU A 55 -5.67 -11.43 13.71
N PRO A 56 -6.55 -10.42 13.84
CA PRO A 56 -6.92 -9.84 15.14
C PRO A 56 -7.48 -10.84 16.16
N ASN A 57 -8.04 -11.96 15.69
CA ASN A 57 -8.63 -12.99 16.53
C ASN A 57 -7.60 -13.91 17.21
N ALA A 58 -6.31 -13.75 16.91
CA ALA A 58 -5.23 -14.55 17.47
C ALA A 58 -4.08 -13.66 17.94
N LEU A 59 -2.99 -13.55 17.17
CA LEU A 59 -1.80 -12.81 17.60
C LEU A 59 -1.94 -11.29 17.41
N ASN A 60 -2.89 -10.84 16.58
CA ASN A 60 -3.12 -9.42 16.29
C ASN A 60 -1.85 -8.68 15.85
N TYR A 61 -1.06 -9.33 14.99
CA TYR A 61 0.10 -8.73 14.31
C TYR A 61 -0.21 -8.66 12.82
N PRO A 62 -0.85 -7.58 12.33
CA PRO A 62 -1.23 -7.47 10.93
C PRO A 62 0.01 -7.57 10.05
N MET A 63 -0.04 -8.44 9.05
CA MET A 63 1.04 -8.62 8.09
C MET A 63 0.98 -7.57 6.98
N LEU A 64 2.16 -7.15 6.52
CA LEU A 64 2.31 -6.32 5.34
C LEU A 64 2.61 -7.22 4.13
N GLU A 65 1.80 -7.12 3.07
CA GLU A 65 1.97 -7.88 1.83
C GLU A 65 2.42 -6.97 0.67
N GLU A 66 3.30 -6.02 0.96
CA GLU A 66 3.89 -5.14 -0.06
C GLU A 66 4.94 -5.89 -0.88
N TYR A 67 4.87 -5.72 -2.20
CA TYR A 67 5.88 -6.24 -3.10
C TYR A 67 6.99 -5.21 -3.29
N ASP A 68 8.21 -5.57 -2.92
CA ASP A 68 9.41 -4.74 -3.10
C ASP A 68 10.02 -4.97 -4.48
N PHE A 69 9.48 -4.25 -5.47
CA PHE A 69 9.95 -4.33 -6.85
C PHE A 69 11.31 -3.66 -7.09
N ARG A 70 11.88 -2.92 -6.14
CA ARG A 70 13.22 -2.30 -6.29
C ARG A 70 14.33 -3.30 -6.04
N ASN A 71 14.09 -4.18 -5.07
CA ASN A 71 15.08 -5.13 -4.59
C ASN A 71 14.86 -6.53 -5.17
N ASP A 72 13.81 -6.75 -5.97
CA ASP A 72 13.65 -7.97 -6.74
C ASP A 72 14.71 -8.05 -7.85
N THR A 73 15.64 -8.98 -7.68
CA THR A 73 16.69 -9.30 -8.65
C THR A 73 16.48 -10.68 -9.29
N VAL A 74 15.44 -11.40 -8.87
CA VAL A 74 15.11 -12.75 -9.34
C VAL A 74 14.33 -12.65 -10.65
N ASN A 75 13.38 -11.71 -10.72
CA ASN A 75 12.56 -11.49 -11.89
C ASN A 75 13.25 -10.55 -12.88
N PRO A 76 13.29 -10.88 -14.19
CA PRO A 76 13.90 -10.01 -15.20
C PRO A 76 13.02 -8.79 -15.50
N ASP A 77 13.65 -7.64 -15.73
CA ASP A 77 12.96 -6.41 -16.12
C ASP A 77 12.34 -6.52 -17.53
N TRP A 78 11.07 -6.16 -17.65
CA TRP A 78 10.37 -6.08 -18.93
C TRP A 78 10.08 -4.64 -19.31
N SER A 79 10.38 -4.27 -20.56
CA SER A 79 10.11 -2.95 -21.11
C SER A 79 8.64 -2.80 -21.51
N ILE A 80 7.74 -2.68 -20.53
CA ILE A 80 6.31 -2.44 -20.76
C ILE A 80 6.04 -0.95 -20.59
N GLU A 81 5.74 -0.29 -21.70
CA GLU A 81 5.39 1.13 -21.71
C GLU A 81 3.91 1.33 -22.01
N LEU A 82 3.32 2.34 -21.38
CA LEU A 82 1.97 2.78 -21.71
C LEU A 82 1.95 3.44 -23.08
N LYS A 83 0.95 3.10 -23.89
CA LYS A 83 0.74 3.77 -25.17
C LYS A 83 0.44 5.26 -24.93
N PRO A 84 0.98 6.20 -25.72
CA PRO A 84 0.76 7.65 -25.51
C PRO A 84 -0.71 8.08 -25.46
N GLN A 85 -1.59 7.38 -26.19
CA GLN A 85 -3.03 7.62 -26.19
C GLN A 85 -3.77 7.10 -24.95
N ALA A 86 -3.14 6.23 -24.16
CA ALA A 86 -3.73 5.62 -22.97
C ALA A 86 -3.56 6.57 -21.77
N ARG A 87 -4.31 7.68 -21.77
CA ARG A 87 -4.34 8.60 -20.63
C ARG A 87 -5.28 8.07 -19.55
N PRO A 88 -4.80 7.81 -18.31
CA PRO A 88 -5.66 7.41 -17.21
C PRO A 88 -6.73 8.46 -16.91
N ARG A 89 -7.89 8.02 -16.42
CA ARG A 89 -8.94 8.92 -15.92
C ARG A 89 -8.60 9.36 -14.49
N PRO A 90 -9.14 10.49 -14.01
CA PRO A 90 -8.79 11.03 -12.69
C PRO A 90 -8.94 10.02 -11.53
N TYR A 91 -9.97 9.18 -11.54
CA TYR A 91 -10.15 8.15 -10.51
C TYR A 91 -9.10 7.04 -10.60
N GLN A 92 -8.61 6.70 -11.80
CA GLN A 92 -7.56 5.70 -11.99
C GLN A 92 -6.24 6.23 -11.46
N GLU A 93 -5.92 7.50 -11.73
CA GLU A 93 -4.76 8.17 -11.14
C GLU A 93 -4.84 8.15 -9.61
N LYS A 94 -6.01 8.47 -9.04
CA LYS A 94 -6.24 8.40 -7.58
C LYS A 94 -6.02 6.98 -7.02
N CYS A 95 -6.54 5.95 -7.68
CA CYS A 95 -6.34 4.56 -7.28
C CYS A 95 -4.86 4.15 -7.37
N LEU A 96 -4.17 4.49 -8.48
CA LEU A 96 -2.76 4.17 -8.68
C LEU A 96 -1.89 4.87 -7.64
N SER A 97 -2.13 6.16 -7.37
CA SER A 97 -1.44 6.92 -6.33
C SER A 97 -1.64 6.33 -4.94
N LYS A 98 -2.78 5.66 -4.68
CA LYS A 98 -3.01 4.93 -3.43
C LYS A 98 -2.26 3.59 -3.38
N MET A 99 -2.21 2.87 -4.50
CA MET A 99 -1.51 1.58 -4.59
C MET A 99 0.01 1.70 -4.55
N PHE A 100 0.57 2.77 -5.13
CA PHE A 100 2.01 3.01 -5.23
C PHE A 100 2.50 4.14 -4.29
N ARG A 101 1.76 4.37 -3.19
CA ARG A 101 1.93 5.54 -2.29
C ARG A 101 3.29 5.59 -1.59
N ASN A 102 3.92 4.44 -1.34
CA ASN A 102 5.22 4.35 -0.63
C ASN A 102 6.44 4.59 -1.55
N GLY A 103 6.24 5.14 -2.76
CA GLY A 103 7.27 5.36 -3.78
C GLY A 103 7.42 4.11 -4.65
N ILE A 104 7.25 4.18 -5.97
CA ILE A 104 8.14 4.91 -6.87
C ILE A 104 7.35 5.50 -8.05
N TYR A 105 7.12 6.81 -8.05
CA TYR A 105 7.04 7.59 -9.29
C TYR A 105 7.62 8.98 -9.02
N TYR A 106 8.46 9.44 -9.96
CA TYR A 106 9.06 10.77 -10.08
C TYR A 106 10.06 11.23 -9.00
N THR A 107 11.34 11.11 -9.32
CA THR A 107 12.28 12.22 -9.18
C THR A 107 12.90 12.46 -10.57
N PRO A 108 12.91 13.70 -11.09
CA PRO A 108 13.51 14.03 -12.38
C PRO A 108 15.03 13.91 -12.37
#